data_AF-A0A0A1CZG8-F1
#
_entry.id   AF-A0A0A1CZG8-F1
#
_cell.length_a   1.000
_cell.length_b   1.000
_cell.length_c   1.000
_cell.angle_alpha   90.00
_cell.angle_beta   90.00
_cell.angle_gamma   90.00
#
_symmetry.space_group_name_H-M   'P 1'
#
loop_
_entity.id
_entity.type
_entity.pdbx_description
1 polymer ?
#
loop_
_entity_poly.entity_id
_entity_poly.type
_entity_poly.pdbx_seq_one_letter_code
_entity_poly.pdbx_strand_id
1 'polypeptide(L)'
;MSVELPSPELTDGHKLLLKRLGVSIDAGTLRLALTHRSYAYENGGIPTNERLEFLGDSILGFSVTDALYRDNPSLPEGELAKRRSSVVSTRALASIARSLGVGEFIYLGQGERLTKGRNKDSILADTMESLFGATYISHGIEAARELVMRLVGPLLADAAVLGAGTDWKTNIQEIAAARHLGAIVYDITGTGPDHDRTFAAQLLIGGVAYGAGTGPSKKEAERAAAAEGWIVLEKRFAPGSPAFASSASTASASDGAPSTASGAPAATSASE
;
A
#
# COMPACT_ATOMS: atom_id res chain seq x y z
N MET A 1 -50.65 -9.96 -11.68
CA MET A 1 -50.05 -11.04 -10.88
C MET A 1 -48.56 -11.01 -11.14
N SER A 2 -47.80 -10.36 -10.26
CA SER A 2 -46.34 -10.44 -10.30
C SER A 2 -45.96 -11.84 -9.82
N VAL A 3 -45.35 -12.63 -10.70
CA VAL A 3 -44.81 -13.93 -10.34
C VAL A 3 -43.59 -13.65 -9.46
N GLU A 4 -43.72 -13.84 -8.15
CA GLU A 4 -42.55 -13.92 -7.26
C GLU A 4 -41.73 -15.14 -7.72
N LEU A 5 -40.63 -14.87 -8.41
CA LEU A 5 -39.62 -15.89 -8.63
C LEU A 5 -39.08 -16.29 -7.25
N PRO A 6 -38.97 -17.60 -6.95
CA PRO A 6 -38.45 -18.04 -5.67
C PRO A 6 -37.08 -17.41 -5.44
N SER A 7 -36.89 -16.83 -4.25
CA SER A 7 -35.61 -16.27 -3.87
C SER A 7 -34.56 -17.37 -4.01
N PRO A 8 -33.41 -17.10 -4.66
CA PRO A 8 -32.37 -18.11 -4.82
C PRO A 8 -31.98 -18.68 -3.44
N GLU A 9 -31.66 -19.97 -3.35
CA GLU A 9 -31.22 -20.56 -2.08
C GLU A 9 -29.69 -20.57 -1.97
N LEU A 10 -29.18 -20.43 -0.73
CA LEU A 10 -27.75 -20.54 -0.46
C LEU A 10 -27.31 -22.01 -0.55
N THR A 11 -26.36 -22.29 -1.45
CA THR A 11 -25.64 -23.57 -1.49
C THR A 11 -24.72 -23.72 -0.26
N ASP A 12 -24.26 -24.94 0.02
CA ASP A 12 -23.30 -25.16 1.11
C ASP A 12 -21.96 -24.44 0.88
N GLY A 13 -21.57 -24.27 -0.39
CA GLY A 13 -20.43 -23.43 -0.76
C GLY A 13 -20.64 -21.98 -0.35
N HIS A 14 -21.82 -21.41 -0.63
CA HIS A 14 -22.14 -20.04 -0.21
C HIS A 14 -22.12 -19.89 1.32
N LYS A 15 -22.69 -20.86 2.05
CA LYS A 15 -22.67 -20.85 3.52
C LYS A 15 -21.23 -20.92 4.06
N LEU A 16 -20.35 -21.69 3.43
CA LEU A 16 -18.94 -21.75 3.78
C LEU A 16 -18.23 -20.41 3.57
N LEU A 17 -18.47 -19.75 2.43
CA LEU A 17 -17.92 -18.41 2.17
C LEU A 17 -18.40 -17.40 3.22
N LEU A 18 -19.71 -17.35 3.50
CA LEU A 18 -20.28 -16.47 4.51
C LEU A 18 -19.69 -16.71 5.90
N LYS A 19 -19.46 -17.99 6.27
CA LYS A 19 -18.77 -18.35 7.51
C LYS A 19 -17.33 -17.82 7.56
N ARG A 20 -16.59 -17.89 6.45
CA ARG A 20 -15.23 -17.33 6.34
C ARG A 20 -15.23 -15.80 6.40
N LEU A 21 -16.22 -15.18 5.76
CA LEU A 21 -16.43 -13.74 5.81
C LEU A 21 -16.92 -13.28 7.19
N GLY A 22 -17.50 -14.15 8.01
CA GLY A 22 -18.00 -13.79 9.34
C GLY A 22 -19.23 -12.87 9.32
N VAL A 23 -20.00 -12.88 8.23
CA VAL A 23 -21.25 -12.12 8.07
C VAL A 23 -22.29 -12.97 7.35
N SER A 24 -23.56 -12.65 7.52
CA SER A 24 -24.64 -13.15 6.66
C SER A 24 -24.91 -12.17 5.51
N ILE A 25 -25.34 -12.70 4.37
CA ILE A 25 -25.84 -11.94 3.22
C ILE A 25 -26.93 -12.82 2.62
N ASP A 26 -28.07 -12.24 2.25
CA ASP A 26 -29.11 -13.02 1.57
C ASP A 26 -28.61 -13.56 0.23
N ALA A 27 -29.22 -14.64 -0.25
CA ALA A 27 -28.75 -15.35 -1.44
C ALA A 27 -28.78 -14.49 -2.71
N GLY A 28 -29.75 -13.58 -2.85
CA GLY A 28 -29.88 -12.72 -4.01
C GLY A 28 -28.74 -11.72 -4.07
N THR A 29 -28.52 -11.02 -2.95
CA THR A 29 -27.44 -10.04 -2.82
C THR A 29 -26.07 -10.70 -2.93
N LEU A 30 -25.87 -11.87 -2.31
CA LEU A 30 -24.62 -12.62 -2.42
C LEU A 30 -24.34 -13.06 -3.86
N ARG A 31 -25.36 -13.58 -4.57
CA ARG A 31 -25.23 -13.95 -5.97
C ARG A 31 -24.85 -12.75 -6.82
N LEU A 32 -25.49 -11.59 -6.60
CA LEU A 32 -25.15 -10.36 -7.30
C LEU A 32 -23.69 -9.95 -7.04
N ALA A 33 -23.23 -9.98 -5.79
CA ALA A 33 -21.87 -9.62 -5.41
C ALA A 33 -20.79 -10.52 -6.05
N LEU A 34 -21.13 -11.79 -6.28
CA LEU A 34 -20.26 -12.79 -6.90
C LEU A 34 -20.38 -12.83 -8.43
N THR A 35 -21.24 -12.00 -9.05
CA THR A 35 -21.49 -12.03 -10.50
C THR A 35 -20.61 -11.05 -11.25
N HIS A 36 -19.55 -11.57 -11.87
CA HIS A 36 -18.67 -10.79 -12.74
C HIS A 36 -19.34 -10.49 -14.08
N ARG A 37 -19.00 -9.35 -14.69
CA ARG A 37 -19.52 -8.91 -15.99
C ARG A 37 -19.42 -9.93 -17.12
N SER A 38 -18.39 -10.78 -17.13
CA SER A 38 -18.26 -11.83 -18.16
C SER A 38 -19.34 -12.90 -18.05
N TYR A 39 -19.71 -13.29 -16.83
CA TYR A 39 -20.82 -14.22 -16.62
C TYR A 39 -22.14 -13.56 -16.96
N ALA A 40 -22.33 -12.32 -16.52
CA ALA A 40 -23.54 -11.55 -16.83
C ALA A 40 -23.80 -11.45 -18.34
N TYR A 41 -22.76 -11.13 -19.12
CA TYR A 41 -22.85 -11.05 -20.58
C TYR A 41 -23.30 -12.37 -21.21
N GLU A 42 -22.73 -13.49 -20.78
CA GLU A 42 -23.08 -14.82 -21.30
C GLU A 42 -24.46 -15.31 -20.86
N ASN A 43 -25.02 -14.77 -19.78
CA ASN A 43 -26.30 -15.20 -19.20
C ASN A 43 -27.42 -14.18 -19.44
N GLY A 44 -27.44 -13.55 -20.62
CA GLY A 44 -28.52 -12.66 -21.03
C GLY A 44 -28.44 -11.23 -20.47
N GLY A 45 -27.26 -10.78 -20.09
CA GLY A 45 -27.04 -9.42 -19.59
C GLY A 45 -27.64 -9.16 -18.20
N ILE A 46 -27.65 -10.18 -17.34
CA ILE A 46 -28.10 -10.03 -15.94
C ILE A 46 -27.26 -8.99 -15.19
N PRO A 47 -27.75 -8.45 -14.07
CA PRO A 47 -26.99 -7.47 -13.29
C PRO A 47 -25.61 -7.97 -12.84
N THR A 48 -24.64 -7.05 -12.79
CA THR A 48 -23.25 -7.28 -12.39
C THR A 48 -22.98 -6.79 -10.97
N ASN A 49 -21.86 -7.24 -10.42
CA ASN A 49 -21.35 -6.81 -9.12
C ASN A 49 -20.84 -5.36 -9.07
N GLU A 50 -20.64 -4.70 -10.22
CA GLU A 50 -19.99 -3.38 -10.39
C GLU A 50 -20.65 -2.26 -9.55
N ARG A 51 -21.97 -2.29 -9.36
CA ARG A 51 -22.66 -1.30 -8.51
C ARG A 51 -22.40 -1.51 -7.01
N LEU A 52 -22.28 -2.77 -6.60
CA LEU A 52 -21.95 -3.12 -5.23
C LEU A 52 -20.47 -2.87 -4.95
N GLU A 53 -19.60 -3.14 -5.94
CA GLU A 53 -18.18 -2.79 -5.91
C GLU A 53 -18.00 -1.29 -5.67
N PHE A 54 -18.62 -0.43 -6.49
CA PHE A 54 -18.57 1.02 -6.34
C PHE A 54 -18.99 1.49 -4.93
N LEU A 55 -20.06 0.92 -4.38
CA LEU A 55 -20.51 1.22 -3.01
C LEU A 55 -19.52 0.71 -1.96
N GLY A 56 -19.00 -0.50 -2.17
CA GLY A 56 -18.06 -1.17 -1.29
C GLY A 56 -16.71 -0.47 -1.19
N ASP A 57 -16.18 0.05 -2.29
CA ASP A 57 -14.96 0.85 -2.32
C ASP A 57 -15.08 2.09 -1.41
N SER A 58 -16.21 2.80 -1.48
CA SER A 58 -16.47 3.94 -0.60
C SER A 58 -16.48 3.55 0.88
N ILE A 59 -17.08 2.40 1.21
CA ILE A 59 -17.13 1.89 2.60
C ILE A 59 -15.74 1.45 3.07
N LEU A 60 -14.99 0.75 2.23
CA LEU A 60 -13.61 0.34 2.48
C LEU A 60 -12.73 1.57 2.76
N GLY A 61 -12.76 2.54 1.84
CA GLY A 61 -11.99 3.77 1.94
C GLY A 61 -12.31 4.56 3.21
N PHE A 62 -13.59 4.73 3.54
CA PHE A 62 -14.01 5.37 4.79
C PHE A 62 -13.50 4.61 6.03
N SER A 63 -13.74 3.30 6.10
CA SER A 63 -13.39 2.48 7.27
C SER A 63 -11.89 2.54 7.57
N VAL A 64 -11.07 2.42 6.53
CA VAL A 64 -9.61 2.48 6.63
C VAL A 64 -9.14 3.89 6.99
N THR A 65 -9.72 4.92 6.36
CA THR A 65 -9.34 6.33 6.65
C THR A 65 -9.66 6.69 8.10
N ASP A 66 -10.83 6.29 8.61
CA ASP A 66 -11.23 6.54 9.99
C ASP A 66 -10.32 5.83 11.00
N ALA A 67 -9.95 4.57 10.74
CA ALA A 67 -8.99 3.84 11.58
C ALA A 67 -7.61 4.50 11.58
N LEU A 68 -7.08 4.83 10.39
CA LEU A 68 -5.79 5.49 10.24
C LEU A 68 -5.73 6.82 10.99
N TYR A 69 -6.78 7.65 10.86
CA TYR A 69 -6.87 8.94 11.54
C TYR A 69 -6.86 8.81 13.07
N ARG A 70 -7.64 7.88 13.62
CA ARG A 70 -7.76 7.69 15.08
C ARG A 70 -6.52 7.06 15.69
N ASP A 71 -5.95 6.07 15.01
CA ASP A 71 -4.85 5.28 15.56
C ASP A 71 -3.49 5.96 15.38
N ASN A 72 -3.40 6.99 14.53
CA ASN A 72 -2.14 7.66 14.18
C ASN A 72 -2.25 9.20 14.24
N PRO A 73 -2.57 9.79 15.41
CA PRO A 73 -2.87 11.23 15.53
C PRO A 73 -1.70 12.17 15.22
N SER A 74 -0.46 11.66 15.21
CA SER A 74 0.75 12.44 14.91
C SER A 74 1.23 12.33 13.47
N LEU A 75 0.62 11.48 12.64
CA LEU A 75 1.07 11.29 11.26
C LEU A 75 0.53 12.38 10.34
N PRO A 76 1.35 12.88 9.40
CA PRO A 76 0.90 13.84 8.41
C PRO A 76 -0.05 13.20 7.40
N GLU A 77 -0.93 14.02 6.80
CA GLU A 77 -1.92 13.60 5.80
C GLU A 77 -1.31 12.75 4.68
N GLY A 78 -0.16 13.16 4.13
CA GLY A 78 0.50 12.44 3.05
C GLY A 78 0.92 11.02 3.43
N GLU A 79 1.27 10.78 4.69
CA GLU A 79 1.61 9.44 5.17
C GLU A 79 0.35 8.60 5.41
N LEU A 80 -0.70 9.19 5.99
CA LEU A 80 -2.01 8.53 6.12
C LEU A 80 -2.55 8.11 4.75
N ALA A 81 -2.44 8.97 3.74
CA ALA A 81 -2.84 8.67 2.37
C ALA A 81 -2.03 7.52 1.76
N LYS A 82 -0.70 7.50 1.94
CA LYS A 82 0.18 6.40 1.48
C LYS A 82 -0.19 5.07 2.14
N ARG A 83 -0.42 5.07 3.46
CA ARG A 83 -0.83 3.86 4.21
C ARG A 83 -2.18 3.36 3.74
N ARG A 84 -3.16 4.25 3.56
CA ARG A 84 -4.49 3.91 3.01
C ARG A 84 -4.36 3.23 1.65
N SER A 85 -3.68 3.87 0.70
CA SER A 85 -3.50 3.34 -0.67
C SER A 85 -2.83 1.97 -0.68
N SER A 86 -1.95 1.68 0.29
CA SER A 86 -1.28 0.39 0.41
C SER A 86 -2.25 -0.73 0.81
N VAL A 87 -3.09 -0.50 1.81
CA VAL A 87 -3.98 -1.53 2.36
C VAL A 87 -5.26 -1.72 1.57
N VAL A 88 -5.73 -0.69 0.85
CA VAL A 88 -6.88 -0.79 -0.08
C VAL A 88 -6.46 -1.13 -1.50
N SER A 89 -5.18 -1.43 -1.74
CA SER A 89 -4.70 -1.76 -3.09
C SER A 89 -5.31 -3.06 -3.61
N THR A 90 -5.47 -3.15 -4.93
CA THR A 90 -5.87 -4.37 -5.65
C THR A 90 -5.07 -5.60 -5.20
N ARG A 91 -3.75 -5.45 -5.00
CA ARG A 91 -2.87 -6.53 -4.53
C ARG A 91 -3.23 -6.99 -3.11
N ALA A 92 -3.49 -6.04 -2.21
CA ALA A 92 -3.85 -6.33 -0.82
C ALA A 92 -5.20 -7.04 -0.74
N LEU A 93 -6.22 -6.50 -1.42
CA LEU A 93 -7.55 -7.10 -1.46
C LEU A 93 -7.55 -8.47 -2.14
N ALA A 94 -6.81 -8.64 -3.23
CA ALA A 94 -6.67 -9.95 -3.88
C ALA A 94 -5.97 -10.98 -2.98
N SER A 95 -5.01 -10.56 -2.15
CA SER A 95 -4.38 -11.44 -1.16
C SER A 95 -5.39 -11.92 -0.11
N ILE A 96 -6.23 -11.02 0.41
CA ILE A 96 -7.33 -11.36 1.33
C ILE A 96 -8.34 -12.30 0.65
N ALA A 97 -8.74 -11.99 -0.58
CA ALA A 97 -9.68 -12.81 -1.34
C ALA A 97 -9.17 -14.25 -1.52
N ARG A 98 -7.86 -14.42 -1.78
CA ARG A 98 -7.22 -15.74 -1.88
C ARG A 98 -7.19 -16.48 -0.56
N SER A 99 -6.87 -15.81 0.55
CA SER A 99 -6.85 -16.47 1.87
C SER A 99 -8.24 -16.97 2.28
N LEU A 100 -9.29 -16.28 1.84
CA LEU A 100 -10.68 -16.67 2.03
C LEU A 100 -11.19 -17.68 0.98
N GLY A 101 -10.45 -17.89 -0.11
CA GLY A 101 -10.85 -18.74 -1.24
C GLY A 101 -12.02 -18.17 -2.06
N VAL A 102 -12.18 -16.85 -2.11
CA VAL A 102 -13.31 -16.15 -2.78
C VAL A 102 -13.40 -16.53 -4.26
N GLY A 103 -12.27 -16.67 -4.94
CA GLY A 103 -12.21 -16.96 -6.38
C GLY A 103 -13.04 -18.16 -6.83
N GLU A 104 -13.20 -19.17 -5.97
CA GLU A 104 -13.98 -20.39 -6.28
C GLU A 104 -15.49 -20.16 -6.32
N PHE A 105 -15.96 -19.06 -5.73
CA PHE A 105 -17.38 -18.72 -5.66
C PHE A 105 -17.81 -17.70 -6.72
N ILE A 106 -16.86 -17.08 -7.44
CA ILE A 106 -17.15 -16.06 -8.45
C ILE A 106 -17.77 -16.71 -9.68
N TYR A 107 -18.92 -16.17 -10.11
CA TYR A 107 -19.53 -16.52 -11.38
C TYR A 107 -18.78 -15.81 -12.50
N LEU A 108 -18.04 -16.60 -13.28
CA LEU A 108 -17.24 -16.14 -14.42
C LEU A 108 -17.77 -16.77 -15.71
N GLY A 109 -17.80 -15.97 -16.77
CA GLY A 109 -18.03 -16.47 -18.13
C GLY A 109 -16.91 -17.40 -18.60
N GLN A 110 -17.19 -18.20 -19.63
CA GLN A 110 -16.29 -19.25 -20.12
C GLN A 110 -14.91 -18.70 -20.53
N GLY A 111 -14.88 -17.57 -21.25
CA GLY A 111 -13.61 -16.95 -21.66
C GLY A 111 -12.75 -16.51 -20.47
N GLU A 112 -13.38 -15.96 -19.44
CA GLU A 112 -12.70 -15.51 -18.24
C GLU A 112 -12.19 -16.70 -17.40
N ARG A 113 -12.94 -17.80 -17.36
CA ARG A 113 -12.50 -19.06 -16.73
C ARG A 113 -11.26 -19.64 -17.42
N LEU A 114 -11.23 -19.66 -18.75
CA LEU A 114 -10.09 -20.19 -19.53
C LEU A 114 -8.81 -19.40 -19.28
N THR A 115 -8.91 -18.10 -19.02
CA THR A 115 -7.76 -17.24 -18.71
C THR A 115 -7.44 -17.18 -17.20
N LYS A 116 -7.92 -18.15 -16.43
CA LYS A 116 -7.70 -18.27 -14.97
C LYS A 116 -8.22 -17.06 -14.19
N GLY A 117 -9.36 -16.48 -14.59
CA GLY A 117 -9.98 -15.30 -13.98
C GLY A 117 -10.18 -15.39 -12.46
N ARG A 118 -10.41 -16.60 -11.92
CA ARG A 118 -10.52 -16.85 -10.46
C ARG A 118 -9.29 -16.42 -9.66
N ASN A 119 -8.14 -16.30 -10.32
CA ASN A 119 -6.88 -15.92 -9.70
C ASN A 119 -6.38 -14.53 -10.12
N LYS A 120 -7.12 -13.78 -10.94
CA LYS A 120 -6.73 -12.43 -11.36
C LYS A 120 -6.93 -11.44 -10.21
N ASP A 121 -5.93 -10.59 -9.96
CA ASP A 121 -5.95 -9.64 -8.85
C ASP A 121 -7.13 -8.67 -8.93
N SER A 122 -7.42 -8.13 -10.12
CA SER A 122 -8.54 -7.19 -10.30
C SER A 122 -9.89 -7.81 -9.94
N ILE A 123 -10.22 -8.96 -10.54
CA ILE A 123 -11.49 -9.66 -10.28
C ILE A 123 -11.67 -9.98 -8.79
N LEU A 124 -10.60 -10.41 -8.13
CA LEU A 124 -10.62 -10.72 -6.72
C LEU A 124 -10.82 -9.48 -5.84
N ALA A 125 -10.16 -8.36 -6.17
CA ALA A 125 -10.30 -7.09 -5.47
C ALA A 125 -11.71 -6.52 -5.64
N ASP A 126 -12.19 -6.41 -6.87
CA ASP A 126 -13.52 -5.90 -7.22
C ASP A 126 -14.62 -6.72 -6.51
N THR A 127 -14.43 -8.05 -6.43
CA THR A 127 -15.36 -8.92 -5.70
C THR A 127 -15.32 -8.69 -4.19
N MET A 128 -14.14 -8.43 -3.60
CA MET A 128 -14.05 -8.09 -2.17
C MET A 128 -14.78 -6.78 -1.85
N GLU A 129 -14.60 -5.75 -2.68
CA GLU A 129 -15.34 -4.49 -2.58
C GLU A 129 -16.84 -4.76 -2.70
N SER A 130 -17.25 -5.54 -3.69
CA SER A 130 -18.65 -5.93 -3.86
C SER A 130 -19.24 -6.65 -2.64
N LEU A 131 -18.47 -7.51 -1.97
CA LEU A 131 -18.89 -8.18 -0.73
C LEU A 131 -19.03 -7.21 0.45
N PHE A 132 -18.19 -6.15 0.52
CA PHE A 132 -18.38 -5.07 1.49
C PHE A 132 -19.67 -4.29 1.21
N GLY A 133 -19.92 -3.95 -0.06
CA GLY A 133 -21.17 -3.31 -0.49
C GLY A 133 -22.40 -4.17 -0.18
N ALA A 134 -22.33 -5.48 -0.45
CA ALA A 134 -23.40 -6.43 -0.15
C ALA A 134 -23.70 -6.56 1.35
N THR A 135 -22.65 -6.53 2.18
CA THR A 135 -22.79 -6.54 3.64
C THR A 135 -23.50 -5.28 4.12
N TYR A 136 -23.15 -4.11 3.56
CA TYR A 136 -23.85 -2.87 3.86
C TYR A 136 -25.33 -2.91 3.48
N ILE A 137 -25.67 -3.42 2.28
CA ILE A 137 -27.07 -3.58 1.86
C ILE A 137 -27.84 -4.50 2.81
N SER A 138 -27.19 -5.54 3.33
CA SER A 138 -27.84 -6.52 4.21
C SER A 138 -27.97 -6.05 5.66
N HIS A 139 -26.98 -5.31 6.16
CA HIS A 139 -26.78 -5.10 7.61
C HIS A 139 -26.38 -3.68 8.03
N GLY A 140 -26.29 -2.73 7.11
CA GLY A 140 -25.93 -1.35 7.41
C GLY A 140 -24.43 -1.10 7.57
N ILE A 141 -24.08 0.15 7.90
CA ILE A 141 -22.69 0.63 7.85
C ILE A 141 -21.82 0.02 8.95
N GLU A 142 -22.33 -0.15 10.16
CA GLU A 142 -21.55 -0.70 11.28
C GLU A 142 -21.06 -2.12 10.97
N ALA A 143 -21.95 -3.00 10.51
CA ALA A 143 -21.59 -4.37 10.15
C ALA A 143 -20.60 -4.44 8.98
N ALA A 144 -20.76 -3.56 7.97
CA ALA A 144 -19.83 -3.49 6.86
C ALA A 144 -18.44 -3.00 7.29
N ARG A 145 -18.39 -2.01 8.18
CA ARG A 145 -17.13 -1.52 8.76
C ARG A 145 -16.43 -2.58 9.59
N GLU A 146 -17.15 -3.33 10.41
CA GLU A 146 -16.59 -4.44 11.19
C GLU A 146 -16.01 -5.53 10.30
N LEU A 147 -16.70 -5.87 9.19
CA LEU A 147 -16.17 -6.79 8.19
C LEU A 147 -14.88 -6.26 7.57
N VAL A 148 -14.86 -5.00 7.11
CA VAL A 148 -13.67 -4.37 6.54
C VAL A 148 -12.52 -4.41 7.54
N MET A 149 -12.72 -3.95 8.77
CA MET A 149 -11.65 -3.87 9.77
C MET A 149 -11.14 -5.23 10.21
N ARG A 150 -12.00 -6.25 10.26
CA ARG A 150 -11.57 -7.62 10.57
C ARG A 150 -10.67 -8.21 9.48
N LEU A 151 -10.90 -7.88 8.21
CA LEU A 151 -10.15 -8.43 7.09
C LEU A 151 -8.92 -7.59 6.71
N VAL A 152 -9.07 -6.26 6.69
CA VAL A 152 -8.06 -5.29 6.25
C VAL A 152 -7.26 -4.75 7.43
N GLY A 153 -7.83 -4.69 8.63
CA GLY A 153 -7.16 -4.19 9.84
C GLY A 153 -5.81 -4.86 10.14
N PRO A 154 -5.65 -6.19 10.00
CA PRO A 154 -4.35 -6.83 10.15
C PRO A 154 -3.27 -6.27 9.22
N LEU A 155 -3.63 -5.79 8.03
CA LEU A 155 -2.70 -5.19 7.07
C LEU A 155 -2.23 -3.79 7.48
N LEU A 156 -3.02 -3.08 8.29
CA LEU A 156 -2.63 -1.77 8.85
C LEU A 156 -1.51 -1.90 9.89
N ALA A 157 -1.33 -3.08 10.50
CA ALA A 157 -0.23 -3.38 11.41
C ALA A 157 0.97 -4.03 10.70
N ASP A 158 0.84 -4.40 9.42
CA ASP A 158 1.87 -5.10 8.67
C ASP A 158 2.79 -4.11 7.93
N ALA A 159 4.01 -3.95 8.45
CA ALA A 159 5.03 -3.07 7.87
C ALA A 159 5.40 -3.42 6.42
N ALA A 160 5.34 -4.69 6.02
CA ALA A 160 5.63 -5.09 4.65
C ALA A 160 4.50 -4.67 3.69
N VAL A 161 3.26 -4.68 4.16
CA VAL A 161 2.10 -4.23 3.36
C VAL A 161 2.08 -2.71 3.24
N LEU A 162 2.29 -1.99 4.34
CA LEU A 162 2.40 -0.53 4.35
C LEU A 162 3.56 -0.03 3.49
N GLY A 163 4.67 -0.77 3.49
CA GLY A 163 5.74 -0.53 2.55
C GLY A 163 5.27 -0.73 1.11
N ALA A 164 4.59 -1.83 0.79
CA ALA A 164 4.40 -2.24 -0.60
C ALA A 164 3.53 -1.33 -1.50
N GLY A 165 2.78 -0.38 -0.93
CA GLY A 165 2.11 0.71 -1.67
C GLY A 165 2.83 2.06 -1.57
N THR A 166 3.96 2.11 -0.86
CA THR A 166 4.90 3.22 -0.88
C THR A 166 5.72 3.11 -2.17
N ASP A 167 5.79 4.18 -2.96
CA ASP A 167 6.79 4.28 -4.02
C ASP A 167 8.17 4.43 -3.36
N TRP A 168 8.71 3.30 -2.88
CA TRP A 168 9.96 3.26 -2.13
C TRP A 168 11.08 3.92 -2.92
N LYS A 169 11.11 3.73 -4.24
CA LYS A 169 12.15 4.30 -5.09
C LYS A 169 12.10 5.82 -5.05
N THR A 170 10.93 6.42 -5.24
CA THR A 170 10.77 7.87 -5.20
C THR A 170 11.07 8.42 -3.80
N ASN A 171 10.57 7.79 -2.73
CA ASN A 171 10.84 8.28 -1.38
C ASN A 171 12.32 8.11 -0.96
N ILE A 172 12.97 7.01 -1.36
CA ILE A 172 14.42 6.80 -1.15
C ILE A 172 15.21 7.87 -1.93
N GLN A 173 14.81 8.18 -3.17
CA GLN A 173 15.41 9.25 -3.97
C GLN A 173 15.28 10.61 -3.31
N GLU A 174 14.09 10.96 -2.81
CA GLU A 174 13.84 12.21 -2.09
C GLU A 174 14.70 12.33 -0.83
N ILE A 175 14.74 11.28 0.01
CA ILE A 175 15.59 11.29 1.22
C ILE A 175 17.07 11.39 0.85
N ALA A 176 17.53 10.59 -0.11
CA ALA A 176 18.94 10.59 -0.52
C ALA A 176 19.37 11.95 -1.09
N ALA A 177 18.50 12.59 -1.87
CA ALA A 177 18.73 13.93 -2.41
C ALA A 177 18.72 14.99 -1.30
N ALA A 178 17.69 15.01 -0.45
CA ALA A 178 17.54 15.98 0.63
C ALA A 178 18.66 15.92 1.67
N ARG A 179 19.27 14.75 1.85
CA ARG A 179 20.35 14.50 2.82
C ARG A 179 21.74 14.37 2.17
N HIS A 180 21.85 14.58 0.85
CA HIS A 180 23.10 14.45 0.09
C HIS A 180 23.84 13.11 0.33
N LEU A 181 23.09 11.99 0.40
CA LEU A 181 23.65 10.67 0.70
C LEU A 181 24.42 10.04 -0.46
N GLY A 182 24.39 10.64 -1.65
CA GLY A 182 25.05 10.16 -2.85
C GLY A 182 24.16 9.29 -3.74
N ALA A 183 24.78 8.61 -4.72
CA ALA A 183 24.08 7.85 -5.74
C ALA A 183 23.39 6.60 -5.16
N ILE A 184 22.19 6.32 -5.65
CA ILE A 184 21.42 5.11 -5.32
C ILE A 184 21.73 4.02 -6.34
N VAL A 185 22.12 2.84 -5.86
CA VAL A 185 22.43 1.67 -6.67
C VAL A 185 21.75 0.44 -6.07
N TYR A 186 21.16 -0.40 -6.91
CA TYR A 186 20.71 -1.73 -6.52
C TYR A 186 21.67 -2.76 -7.12
N ASP A 187 22.44 -3.42 -6.26
CA ASP A 187 23.27 -4.55 -6.67
C ASP A 187 22.44 -5.83 -6.62
N ILE A 188 22.27 -6.51 -7.76
CA ILE A 188 21.36 -7.66 -7.89
C ILE A 188 22.12 -8.87 -8.42
N THR A 189 22.13 -9.94 -7.63
CA THR A 189 22.69 -11.24 -8.00
C THR A 189 21.58 -12.27 -8.13
N GLY A 190 21.76 -13.28 -8.98
CA GLY A 190 20.79 -14.35 -9.18
C GLY A 190 21.46 -15.71 -9.07
N THR A 191 20.85 -16.62 -8.30
CA THR A 191 21.35 -17.97 -8.03
C THR A 191 20.26 -19.00 -8.32
N GLY A 192 20.66 -20.25 -8.59
CA GLY A 192 19.74 -21.33 -8.94
C GLY A 192 19.54 -21.55 -10.45
N PRO A 193 18.92 -22.67 -10.83
CA PRO A 193 18.65 -23.00 -12.23
C PRO A 193 17.56 -22.09 -12.82
N ASP A 194 17.51 -21.95 -14.15
CA ASP A 194 16.62 -20.98 -14.81
C ASP A 194 15.13 -21.13 -14.46
N HIS A 195 14.69 -22.33 -14.12
CA HIS A 195 13.29 -22.64 -13.74
C HIS A 195 13.01 -22.51 -12.23
N ASP A 196 14.02 -22.24 -11.41
CA ASP A 196 13.92 -22.06 -9.96
C ASP A 196 14.95 -21.03 -9.47
N ARG A 197 14.98 -19.89 -10.17
CA ARG A 197 15.98 -18.86 -9.96
C ARG A 197 15.55 -17.93 -8.83
N THR A 198 16.42 -17.75 -7.85
CA THR A 198 16.24 -16.79 -6.76
C THR A 198 17.18 -15.60 -6.96
N PHE A 199 16.64 -14.39 -6.88
CA PHE A 199 17.40 -13.15 -6.95
C PHE A 199 17.58 -12.57 -5.56
N ALA A 200 18.78 -12.04 -5.28
CA ALA A 200 19.10 -11.25 -4.11
C ALA A 200 19.49 -9.84 -4.56
N ALA A 201 18.94 -8.82 -3.92
CA ALA A 201 19.21 -7.42 -4.19
C ALA A 201 19.70 -6.71 -2.92
N GLN A 202 20.63 -5.77 -3.08
CA GLN A 202 21.11 -4.90 -2.02
C GLN A 202 21.00 -3.43 -2.45
N LEU A 203 20.32 -2.62 -1.65
CA LEU A 203 20.21 -1.18 -1.83
C LEU A 203 21.46 -0.50 -1.23
N LEU A 204 22.21 0.19 -2.09
CA LEU A 204 23.37 0.99 -1.75
C LEU A 204 23.06 2.47 -1.99
N ILE A 205 23.40 3.34 -1.05
CA ILE A 205 23.31 4.81 -1.22
C ILE A 205 24.65 5.41 -0.83
N GLY A 206 25.34 6.04 -1.78
CA GLY A 206 26.71 6.54 -1.57
C GLY A 206 27.71 5.43 -1.23
N GLY A 207 27.46 4.19 -1.69
CA GLY A 207 28.27 3.02 -1.38
C GLY A 207 27.97 2.35 -0.04
N VAL A 208 27.04 2.88 0.77
CA VAL A 208 26.62 2.29 2.05
C VAL A 208 25.36 1.45 1.84
N ALA A 209 25.31 0.24 2.42
CA ALA A 209 24.13 -0.61 2.35
C ALA A 209 23.02 -0.12 3.29
N TYR A 210 21.80 0.01 2.76
CA TYR A 210 20.61 0.43 3.50
C TYR A 210 19.52 -0.63 3.56
N GLY A 211 19.49 -1.59 2.63
CA GLY A 211 18.49 -2.66 2.64
C GLY A 211 18.89 -3.82 1.74
N ALA A 212 18.28 -4.98 1.95
CA ALA A 212 18.46 -6.19 1.19
C ALA A 212 17.11 -6.88 0.95
N GLY A 213 17.05 -7.73 -0.06
CA GLY A 213 15.81 -8.40 -0.41
C GLY A 213 16.00 -9.56 -1.36
N THR A 214 15.10 -10.53 -1.30
CA THR A 214 15.10 -11.69 -2.19
C THR A 214 13.76 -11.87 -2.86
N GLY A 215 13.76 -12.45 -4.07
CA GLY A 215 12.52 -12.77 -4.78
C GLY A 215 12.74 -13.67 -6.00
N PRO A 216 11.66 -14.25 -6.56
CA PRO A 216 11.75 -15.11 -7.73
C PRO A 216 12.00 -14.32 -9.03
N SER A 217 11.97 -12.99 -8.96
CA SER A 217 12.35 -12.08 -10.04
C SER A 217 13.26 -10.96 -9.54
N LYS A 218 14.11 -10.41 -10.42
CA LYS A 218 14.92 -9.22 -10.11
C LYS A 218 14.07 -8.07 -9.57
N LYS A 219 12.89 -7.87 -10.17
CA LYS A 219 11.95 -6.81 -9.79
C LYS A 219 11.41 -6.99 -8.37
N GLU A 220 11.11 -8.22 -7.95
CA GLU A 220 10.65 -8.50 -6.59
C GLU A 220 11.77 -8.41 -5.56
N ALA A 221 12.97 -8.91 -5.87
CA ALA A 221 14.14 -8.76 -5.01
C ALA A 221 14.47 -7.27 -4.77
N GLU A 222 14.47 -6.47 -5.84
CA GLU A 222 14.68 -5.01 -5.77
C GLU A 222 13.59 -4.33 -4.94
N ARG A 223 12.31 -4.70 -5.14
CA ARG A 223 11.20 -4.24 -4.31
C ARG A 223 11.48 -4.52 -2.84
N ALA A 224 11.86 -5.75 -2.49
CA ALA A 224 12.11 -6.14 -1.12
C ALA A 224 13.28 -5.35 -0.50
N ALA A 225 14.36 -5.15 -1.25
CA ALA A 225 15.50 -4.33 -0.82
C ALA A 225 15.13 -2.86 -0.61
N ALA A 226 14.28 -2.31 -1.48
CA ALA A 226 13.75 -0.96 -1.33
C ALA A 226 12.84 -0.83 -0.10
N ALA A 227 12.03 -1.86 0.19
CA ALA A 227 11.15 -1.90 1.36
C ALA A 227 11.95 -1.84 2.67
N GLU A 228 12.95 -2.71 2.80
CA GLU A 228 13.82 -2.72 3.98
C GLU A 228 14.63 -1.42 4.07
N GLY A 229 15.18 -0.98 2.93
CA GLY A 229 15.91 0.27 2.80
C GLY A 229 15.14 1.49 3.30
N TRP A 230 13.87 1.58 2.93
CA TRP A 230 12.98 2.64 3.38
C TRP A 230 12.84 2.67 4.91
N ILE A 231 12.60 1.52 5.56
CA ILE A 231 12.46 1.42 7.01
C ILE A 231 13.75 1.88 7.72
N VAL A 232 14.91 1.49 7.20
CA VAL A 232 16.21 1.90 7.75
C VAL A 232 16.40 3.41 7.61
N LEU A 233 16.10 3.99 6.45
CA LEU A 233 16.20 5.42 6.21
C LEU A 233 15.24 6.22 7.10
N GLU A 234 13.99 5.79 7.19
CA GLU A 234 12.97 6.41 8.03
C GLU A 234 13.40 6.43 9.49
N LYS A 235 13.84 5.29 10.04
CA LYS A 235 14.35 5.23 11.43
C LYS A 235 15.58 6.11 11.64
N ARG A 236 16.52 6.10 10.68
CA ARG A 236 17.77 6.85 10.78
C ARG A 236 17.53 8.36 10.72
N PHE A 237 16.54 8.78 9.93
CA PHE A 237 16.30 10.19 9.59
C PHE A 237 14.96 10.75 10.11
N ALA A 238 14.25 10.00 10.95
CA ALA A 238 13.04 10.44 11.64
C ALA A 238 13.27 11.78 12.36
N PRO A 239 12.28 12.68 12.37
CA PRO A 239 12.37 13.92 13.13
C PRO A 239 12.57 13.58 14.63
N GLY A 240 13.74 13.95 15.18
CA GLY A 240 14.14 13.68 16.56
C GLY A 240 15.31 12.70 16.76
N SER A 241 15.83 12.05 15.71
CA SER A 241 17.02 11.18 15.80
C SER A 241 18.31 11.99 16.09
N PRO A 242 19.28 11.50 16.89
CA PRO A 242 20.49 12.24 17.27
C PRO A 242 21.38 12.71 16.10
N ALA A 243 21.17 12.18 14.88
CA ALA A 243 21.77 12.72 13.64
C ALA A 243 21.29 14.15 13.29
N PHE A 244 20.23 14.65 13.92
CA PHE A 244 19.74 16.03 13.79
C PHE A 244 20.60 17.05 14.53
N ALA A 245 21.40 16.62 15.51
CA ALA A 245 22.13 17.53 16.40
C ALA A 245 23.53 17.92 15.90
N SER A 246 24.12 17.20 14.94
CA SER A 246 25.53 17.38 14.58
C SER A 246 25.82 18.37 13.44
N SER A 247 24.79 18.94 12.78
CA SER A 247 25.00 19.90 11.68
C SER A 247 24.75 21.37 12.08
N ALA A 248 24.40 21.65 13.34
CA ALA A 248 24.09 23.00 13.80
C ALA A 248 25.20 23.66 14.66
N SER A 249 26.38 23.05 14.81
CA SER A 249 27.43 23.60 15.69
C SER A 249 28.84 23.50 15.12
N THR A 250 29.06 24.01 13.90
CA THR A 250 30.40 24.43 13.47
C THR A 250 30.31 25.60 12.50
N ALA A 251 30.04 26.80 13.03
CA ALA A 251 30.49 28.05 12.42
C ALA A 251 30.61 29.13 13.49
N SER A 252 31.77 29.79 13.51
CA SER A 252 32.17 30.97 14.30
C SER A 252 32.58 30.76 15.76
N ALA A 253 33.87 30.49 15.98
CA ALA A 253 34.68 31.21 16.97
C ALA A 253 36.16 30.83 16.83
N SER A 254 36.93 31.62 16.08
CA SER A 254 38.29 32.04 16.46
C SER A 254 38.90 32.87 15.34
N ASP A 255 38.95 34.19 15.52
CA ASP A 255 40.18 34.89 15.16
C ASP A 255 40.33 36.13 16.03
N GLY A 256 41.40 36.12 16.81
CA GLY A 256 41.74 37.16 17.76
C GLY A 256 43.12 36.90 18.33
N ALA A 257 44.15 37.49 17.72
CA ALA A 257 45.38 37.93 18.39
C ALA A 257 46.27 38.78 17.45
N PRO A 258 47.12 39.68 17.99
CA PRO A 258 47.29 41.02 17.42
C PRO A 258 48.76 41.44 17.13
N SER A 259 48.90 42.72 16.72
CA SER A 259 50.05 43.62 16.92
C SER A 259 51.24 43.53 15.96
N THR A 260 51.42 44.59 15.16
CA THR A 260 52.63 45.46 15.26
C THR A 260 52.32 46.87 14.76
N ALA A 261 52.87 47.85 15.47
CA ALA A 261 52.75 49.30 15.30
C ALA A 261 53.51 49.86 14.09
N SER A 262 53.08 51.02 13.58
CA SER A 262 53.93 52.21 13.32
C SER A 262 53.17 53.27 12.50
N GLY A 263 53.25 54.54 12.95
CA GLY A 263 53.27 55.71 12.06
C GLY A 263 51.97 56.51 11.88
N ALA A 264 51.77 57.53 12.72
CA ALA A 264 50.93 58.70 12.45
C ALA A 264 51.75 59.78 11.70
N PRO A 265 51.20 60.98 11.40
CA PRO A 265 49.98 61.34 10.68
C PRO A 265 50.27 62.38 9.57
N ALA A 266 49.27 62.74 8.75
CA ALA A 266 48.94 64.14 8.40
C ALA A 266 47.87 64.20 7.32
N ALA A 267 46.78 64.90 7.64
CA ALA A 267 45.83 65.43 6.68
C ALA A 267 46.40 66.72 6.07
N THR A 268 46.26 66.86 4.75
CA THR A 268 46.34 68.16 4.08
C THR A 268 45.09 68.33 3.22
N SER A 269 44.40 69.43 3.50
CA SER A 269 43.29 70.01 2.77
C SER A 269 43.72 70.63 1.44
N ALA A 270 42.76 70.70 0.51
CA ALA A 270 42.54 71.73 -0.51
C ALA A 270 43.54 71.88 -1.67
N SER A 271 43.08 71.60 -2.89
CA SER A 271 42.79 72.61 -3.95
C SER A 271 42.82 71.97 -5.34
N GLU A 272 41.86 72.40 -6.17
CA GLU A 272 41.71 72.26 -7.64
C GLU A 272 41.31 70.89 -8.24
#